data_AF-A0A2D8V9I0-F1
#
_entry.id   AF-A0A2D8V9I0-F1
#
_cell.length_a   1.000
_cell.length_b   1.000
_cell.length_c   1.000
_cell.angle_alpha   90.00
_cell.angle_beta   90.00
_cell.angle_gamma   90.00
#
_symmetry.space_group_name_H-M   'P 1'
#
loop_
_entity.id
_entity.type
_entity.pdbx_description
1 polymer ?
#
loop_
_entity_poly.entity_id
_entity_poly.type
_entity_poly.pdbx_seq_one_letter_code
_entity_poly.pdbx_strand_id
1 'polypeptide(L)'
;MDSKVNIKGYGDDLTINNIRIGDLSPEDHEKIEKKHGGNNYSPLEDVVVSHVKDSSTLICRKPSDTNIEKYVESELLDGLCCYS
;
A
#
# COMPACT_ATOMS: atom_id res chain seq x y z
N MET A 1 3.92 -4.52 33.81
CA MET A 1 2.54 -4.85 33.41
C MET A 1 2.59 -5.23 31.94
N ASP A 2 2.70 -6.52 31.66
CA ASP A 2 2.73 -7.05 30.31
C ASP A 2 1.37 -6.84 29.64
N SER A 3 1.29 -5.84 28.77
CA SER A 3 0.07 -5.54 28.02
C SER A 3 -0.15 -6.68 27.03
N LYS A 4 -1.06 -7.60 27.37
CA LYS A 4 -1.36 -8.77 26.55
C LYS A 4 -2.08 -8.33 25.27
N VAL A 5 -1.33 -8.28 24.16
CA VAL A 5 -1.87 -7.93 22.84
C VAL A 5 -2.73 -9.08 22.34
N ASN A 6 -3.98 -8.80 21.97
CA ASN A 6 -4.92 -9.79 21.44
C ASN A 6 -4.87 -9.76 19.91
N ILE A 7 -4.22 -10.74 19.30
CA ILE A 7 -4.08 -10.86 17.84
C ILE A 7 -4.95 -12.03 17.36
N LYS A 8 -5.81 -11.78 16.37
CA LYS A 8 -6.71 -12.77 15.78
C LYS A 8 -6.78 -12.58 14.26
N GLY A 9 -7.09 -13.64 13.52
CA GLY A 9 -7.25 -13.59 12.06
C GLY A 9 -5.92 -13.52 11.28
N TYR A 10 -6.03 -13.34 9.96
CA TYR A 10 -4.92 -13.23 9.00
C TYR A 10 -5.39 -12.48 7.75
N GLY A 11 -4.46 -11.95 6.96
CA GLY A 11 -4.77 -11.17 5.75
C GLY A 11 -5.65 -9.95 6.08
N ASP A 12 -6.69 -9.74 5.28
CA ASP A 12 -7.66 -8.64 5.46
C ASP A 12 -8.47 -8.77 6.77
N ASP A 13 -8.55 -9.98 7.34
CA ASP A 13 -9.26 -10.25 8.60
C ASP A 13 -8.36 -10.14 9.84
N LEU A 14 -7.11 -9.71 9.68
CA LEU A 14 -6.20 -9.51 10.80
C LEU A 14 -6.76 -8.44 11.77
N THR A 15 -6.96 -8.85 13.01
CA THR A 15 -7.47 -8.02 14.11
C THR A 15 -6.44 -7.94 15.23
N ILE A 16 -6.07 -6.72 15.66
CA ILE A 16 -5.21 -6.48 16.82
C ILE A 16 -6.00 -5.65 17.82
N ASN A 17 -6.17 -6.15 19.04
CA ASN A 17 -6.96 -5.51 20.10
C ASN A 17 -8.37 -5.11 19.62
N ASN A 18 -9.03 -6.01 18.89
CA ASN A 18 -10.35 -5.81 18.28
C ASN A 18 -10.41 -4.73 17.17
N ILE A 19 -9.27 -4.21 16.71
CA ILE A 19 -9.17 -3.34 15.55
C ILE A 19 -8.79 -4.19 14.33
N ARG A 20 -9.64 -4.23 13.31
CA ARG A 20 -9.35 -4.89 12.03
C ARG A 20 -8.44 -3.99 11.21
N ILE A 21 -7.23 -4.46 10.91
CA ILE A 21 -6.20 -3.66 10.23
C ILE A 21 -6.62 -3.32 8.80
N GLY A 22 -7.39 -4.19 8.14
CA GLY A 22 -7.94 -3.97 6.80
C GLY A 22 -9.01 -2.87 6.72
N ASP A 23 -9.65 -2.50 7.85
CA ASP A 23 -10.67 -1.44 7.86
C ASP A 23 -10.07 -0.05 8.10
N LEU A 24 -8.77 0.04 8.40
CA LEU A 24 -8.09 1.31 8.67
C LEU A 24 -7.88 2.09 7.37
N SER A 25 -8.21 3.37 7.39
CA SER A 25 -7.90 4.27 6.28
C SER A 25 -6.38 4.50 6.16
N PRO A 26 -5.87 4.92 5.00
CA PRO A 26 -4.48 5.34 4.85
C PRO A 26 -4.03 6.37 5.91
N GLU A 27 -4.91 7.28 6.29
CA GLU A 27 -4.65 8.28 7.35
C GLU A 27 -4.53 7.65 8.74
N ASP A 28 -5.34 6.63 9.05
CA ASP A 28 -5.27 5.93 10.33
C ASP A 28 -3.98 5.10 10.44
N HIS A 29 -3.56 4.47 9.34
CA HIS A 29 -2.26 3.80 9.26
C HIS A 29 -1.11 4.78 9.48
N GLU A 30 -1.14 5.95 8.83
CA GLU A 30 -0.12 6.98 9.01
C GLU A 30 -0.05 7.47 10.47
N LYS A 31 -1.21 7.71 11.11
CA LYS A 31 -1.26 8.15 12.53
C LYS A 31 -0.67 7.11 13.47
N ILE A 32 -0.99 5.84 13.27
CA ILE A 32 -0.45 4.72 14.07
C ILE A 32 1.07 4.67 13.88
N GLU A 33 1.52 4.74 12.64
CA GLU A 33 2.94 4.65 12.32
C GLU A 33 3.75 5.80 12.94
N LYS A 34 3.30 7.05 12.76
CA LYS A 34 3.92 8.25 13.38
C LYS A 34 3.95 8.13 14.91
N LYS A 35 2.87 7.63 15.52
CA LYS A 35 2.80 7.40 16.97
C LYS A 35 3.84 6.38 17.45
N HIS A 36 4.17 5.39 16.63
CA HIS A 36 5.16 4.36 16.93
C HIS A 36 6.57 4.69 16.40
N GLY A 37 6.78 5.90 15.87
CA GLY A 37 8.07 6.39 15.38
C GLY A 37 8.47 5.88 13.98
N GLY A 38 7.55 5.27 13.24
CA GLY A 38 7.76 4.91 11.84
C GLY A 38 7.51 6.07 10.89
N ASN A 39 8.04 5.96 9.67
CA ASN A 39 7.94 6.96 8.61
C ASN A 39 7.75 6.32 7.21
N ASN A 40 7.22 5.10 7.12
CA ASN A 40 6.98 4.42 5.84
C ASN A 40 5.72 4.94 5.13
N TYR A 41 4.76 5.50 5.87
CA TYR A 41 3.62 6.22 5.33
C TYR A 41 4.04 7.65 4.98
N SER A 42 4.81 7.74 3.91
CA SER A 42 4.91 8.95 3.09
C SER A 42 4.36 8.59 1.73
N PRO A 43 3.03 8.56 1.54
CA PRO A 43 2.45 8.32 0.22
C PRO A 43 3.09 9.33 -0.73
N LEU A 44 3.81 8.82 -1.73
CA LEU A 44 4.42 9.66 -2.74
C LEU A 44 3.28 10.33 -3.52
N GLU A 45 3.21 11.67 -3.48
CA GLU A 45 2.15 12.43 -4.11
C GLU A 45 2.13 12.20 -5.63
N ASP A 46 0.96 11.86 -6.18
CA ASP A 46 0.73 11.52 -7.60
C ASP A 46 1.59 10.37 -8.12
N VAL A 47 1.92 9.42 -7.26
CA VAL A 47 2.72 8.25 -7.64
C VAL A 47 1.86 7.00 -7.64
N VAL A 48 1.96 6.24 -8.73
CA VAL A 48 1.24 4.99 -8.97
C VAL A 48 2.20 3.82 -8.84
N VAL A 49 1.76 2.78 -8.13
CA VAL A 49 2.50 1.53 -8.03
C VAL A 49 2.35 0.80 -9.35
N SER A 50 3.46 0.62 -10.08
CA SER A 50 3.43 -0.07 -11.37
C SER A 50 3.60 -1.59 -11.20
N HIS A 51 4.63 -2.04 -10.48
CA HIS A 51 4.96 -3.46 -10.38
C HIS A 51 5.55 -3.80 -9.01
N VAL A 52 5.30 -5.03 -8.55
CA VAL A 52 5.98 -5.61 -7.38
C VAL A 52 7.30 -6.22 -7.85
N LYS A 53 8.44 -5.72 -7.36
CA LYS A 53 9.75 -6.28 -7.70
C LYS A 53 10.07 -7.50 -6.85
N ASP A 54 9.76 -7.42 -5.56
CA ASP A 54 9.92 -8.50 -4.58
C ASP A 54 8.99 -8.26 -3.38
N SER A 55 8.93 -9.21 -2.45
CA SER A 55 8.00 -9.21 -1.30
C SER A 55 8.12 -7.99 -0.39
N SER A 56 9.17 -7.19 -0.55
CA SER A 56 9.44 -5.98 0.24
C SER A 56 9.63 -4.72 -0.61
N THR A 57 9.56 -4.82 -1.94
CA THR A 57 9.92 -3.72 -2.85
C THR A 57 8.86 -3.52 -3.92
N LEU A 58 8.31 -2.31 -3.96
CA LEU A 58 7.40 -1.84 -5.00
C LEU A 58 8.14 -0.90 -5.96
N ILE A 59 7.87 -1.02 -7.26
CA ILE A 59 8.32 -0.10 -8.29
C ILE A 59 7.19 0.87 -8.59
N CYS A 60 7.37 2.11 -8.17
CA CYS A 60 6.41 3.17 -8.36
C CYS A 60 6.84 4.14 -9.48
N ARG A 61 5.86 4.68 -10.21
CA ARG A 61 6.07 5.66 -11.29
C ARG A 61 5.28 6.93 -10.97
N LYS A 62 5.89 8.09 -11.17
CA LYS A 62 5.18 9.38 -11.20
C LYS A 62 4.89 9.72 -12.67
N PRO A 63 3.64 9.58 -13.17
CA PRO A 63 3.33 10.02 -14.51
C PRO A 63 3.58 11.52 -14.62
N SER A 64 4.34 11.91 -15.64
CA SER A 64 4.47 13.32 -16.01
C SER A 64 3.23 13.75 -16.78
N ASP A 65 2.74 14.96 -16.55
CA ASP A 65 1.60 15.54 -17.27
C ASP A 65 1.77 15.47 -18.79
N THR A 66 3.01 15.55 -19.26
CA THR A 66 3.37 15.51 -20.68
C THR A 66 3.39 14.11 -21.30
N ASN A 67 3.28 13.04 -20.51
CA ASN A 67 3.49 11.68 -20.97
C ASN A 67 2.46 10.68 -20.39
N ILE A 68 1.32 11.21 -19.93
CA ILE A 68 0.21 10.45 -19.34
C ILE A 68 -0.36 9.41 -20.32
N GLU A 69 -0.45 9.74 -21.61
CA GLU A 69 -1.01 8.84 -22.64
C GLU A 69 -0.16 7.58 -22.80
N LYS A 70 1.17 7.72 -22.85
CA LYS A 70 2.10 6.58 -22.91
C LYS A 70 2.07 5.74 -21.64
N TYR A 71 1.85 6.37 -20.49
CA TYR A 71 1.66 5.66 -19.23
C TYR A 71 0.39 4.81 -19.28
N VAL A 72 -0.75 5.38 -19.67
CA VAL A 72 -2.03 4.66 -19.80
C VAL A 72 -1.92 3.51 -20.81
N GLU A 73 -1.30 3.72 -21.97
CA GLU A 73 -1.08 2.68 -22.97
C GLU A 73 -0.25 1.51 -22.43
N SER A 74 0.83 1.82 -21.69
CA SER A 74 1.70 0.81 -21.08
C SER A 74 0.98 -0.04 -20.03
N GLU A 75 0.16 0.57 -19.17
CA GLU A 75 -0.54 -0.16 -18.11
C GLU A 75 -1.72 -0.97 -18.67
N LEU A 76 -2.36 -0.50 -19.75
CA LEU A 76 -3.37 -1.28 -20.48
C LEU A 76 -2.77 -2.52 -21.13
N LEU A 77 -1.60 -2.39 -21.76
CA LEU A 77 -0.87 -3.52 -22.34
C LEU A 77 -0.45 -4.53 -21.25
N ASP A 78 0.12 -4.05 -20.14
CA ASP A 78 0.51 -4.92 -19.02
C ASP A 78 -0.71 -5.67 -18.44
N GLY A 79 -1.80 -4.94 -18.17
CA GLY A 79 -3.05 -5.52 -17.70
C GLY A 79 -3.60 -6.57 -18.65
N LEU A 80 -3.59 -6.33 -19.97
CA LEU A 80 -4.03 -7.31 -20.98
C LEU A 80 -3.11 -8.53 -21.06
N CYS A 81 -1.80 -8.36 -20.87
CA CYS A 81 -0.82 -9.45 -20.88
C CYS A 81 -0.92 -10.35 -19.64
N CYS A 82 -1.35 -9.83 -18.49
CA CYS A 82 -1.53 -10.61 -17.25
C CYS A 82 -2.76 -11.54 -17.26
N TYR A 83 -3.63 -11.49 -18.27
CA TYR A 83 -4.79 -12.39 -18.42
C TYR A 83 -4.58 -13.53 -19.44
N SER A 84 -3.33 -13.86 -19.78
CA SER A 84 -2.96 -14.93 -20.72
C SER A 84 -2.58 -16.24 -20.03
#